data_AF-A0A2D5QAJ5-F1
#
_entry.id   AF-A0A2D5QAJ5-F1
#
_cell.length_a   1.000
_cell.length_b   1.000
_cell.length_c   1.000
_cell.angle_alpha   90.00
_cell.angle_beta   90.00
_cell.angle_gamma   90.00
#
_symmetry.space_group_name_H-M   'P 1'
#
loop_
_entity.id
_entity.type
_entity.pdbx_description
1 polymer ?
#
loop_
_entity_poly.entity_id
_entity_poly.type
_entity_poly.pdbx_seq_one_letter_code
_entity_poly.pdbx_strand_id
1 'polypeptide(L)'
;MDVKTIFQPKIWYIICGAMALIGGIENNINAETWAESAWGVDGVNDQSLAMEALFGLFMAGFGAMGLACAFVLSGSSQAKFAMANGSIMMAFFLVMFVVLGDTGYEMPGVVWLIPPFLFLGGLTTAGYLHKDGE
;
A
#
# COMPACT_ATOMS: atom_id res chain seq x y z
N MET A 1 2.95 24.68 -12.80
CA MET A 1 3.68 23.89 -11.79
C MET A 1 4.40 22.80 -12.54
N ASP A 2 5.72 22.69 -12.38
CA ASP A 2 6.54 21.71 -13.11
C ASP A 2 6.23 20.28 -12.65
N VAL A 3 6.31 19.30 -13.56
CA VAL A 3 5.98 17.90 -13.28
C VAL A 3 6.85 17.34 -12.16
N LYS A 4 8.14 17.72 -12.08
CA LYS A 4 9.03 17.30 -10.99
C LYS A 4 8.63 17.88 -9.64
N THR A 5 8.01 19.05 -9.62
CA THR A 5 7.48 19.66 -8.39
C THR A 5 6.24 18.90 -7.88
N ILE A 6 5.40 18.39 -8.78
CA ILE A 6 4.24 17.55 -8.43
C ILE A 6 4.71 16.15 -7.98
N PHE A 7 5.70 15.61 -8.69
CA PHE A 7 6.21 14.26 -8.52
C PHE A 7 7.47 14.20 -7.65
N GLN A 8 7.48 14.90 -6.51
CA GLN A 8 8.60 14.82 -5.58
C GLN A 8 8.56 13.50 -4.76
N PRO A 9 9.63 12.68 -4.76
CA PRO A 9 9.66 11.39 -4.07
C PRO A 9 9.25 11.47 -2.60
N LYS A 10 9.75 12.49 -1.87
CA LYS A 10 9.39 12.72 -0.47
C LYS A 10 7.89 12.89 -0.26
N ILE A 11 7.24 13.71 -1.07
CA ILE A 11 5.80 13.99 -0.97
C ILE A 11 5.00 12.72 -1.25
N TRP A 12 5.36 11.99 -2.31
CA TRP A 12 4.68 10.75 -2.65
C TRP A 12 4.88 9.65 -1.62
N TYR A 13 6.06 9.57 -0.98
CA TYR A 13 6.26 8.67 0.15
C TYR A 13 5.38 9.03 1.35
N ILE A 14 5.21 10.32 1.64
CA ILE A 14 4.30 10.78 2.70
C ILE A 14 2.86 10.38 2.38
N ILE A 15 2.40 10.64 1.16
CA ILE A 15 1.03 10.30 0.73
C ILE A 15 0.82 8.78 0.82
N CYS A 16 1.69 7.98 0.19
CA CYS A 16 1.56 6.53 0.21
C CYS A 16 1.64 5.98 1.64
N GLY A 17 2.60 6.47 2.43
CA GLY A 17 2.81 6.05 3.81
C GLY A 17 1.61 6.37 4.69
N ALA A 18 1.08 7.59 4.61
CA ALA A 18 -0.10 8.01 5.37
C ALA A 18 -1.34 7.21 4.97
N MET A 19 -1.58 7.00 3.66
CA MET A 19 -2.75 6.25 3.19
C MET A 19 -2.69 4.78 3.61
N ALA A 20 -1.52 4.13 3.52
CA ALA A 20 -1.36 2.76 4.00
C ALA A 20 -1.52 2.66 5.52
N LEU A 21 -1.01 3.64 6.28
CA LEU A 21 -1.17 3.69 7.73
C LEU A 21 -2.63 3.84 8.14
N ILE A 22 -3.36 4.77 7.49
CA ILE A 22 -4.79 4.98 7.72
C ILE A 22 -5.56 3.69 7.37
N GLY A 23 -5.28 3.07 6.22
CA GLY A 23 -5.92 1.81 5.82
C GLY A 23 -5.65 0.68 6.83
N GLY A 24 -4.42 0.55 7.33
CA GLY A 24 -4.10 -0.47 8.33
C GLY A 24 -4.77 -0.26 9.69
N ILE A 25 -4.91 1.00 10.12
CA ILE A 25 -5.64 1.34 11.35
C ILE A 25 -7.14 1.08 11.17
N GLU A 26 -7.70 1.50 10.04
CA GLU A 26 -9.11 1.30 9.71
C GLU A 26 -9.46 -0.19 9.64
N ASN A 27 -8.62 -1.02 9.01
CA ASN A 27 -8.81 -2.46 8.95
C ASN A 27 -8.85 -3.11 10.35
N ASN A 28 -8.01 -2.63 11.27
CA ASN A 28 -7.99 -3.14 12.64
C ASN A 28 -9.24 -2.71 13.43
N ILE A 29 -9.70 -1.48 13.26
CA ILE A 29 -10.91 -0.98 13.94
C ILE A 29 -12.15 -1.72 13.43
N ASN A 30 -12.19 -2.01 12.13
CA ASN A 30 -13.34 -2.62 11.45
C ASN A 30 -13.08 -4.08 11.04
N ALA A 31 -12.25 -4.80 11.80
CA ALA A 31 -11.80 -6.16 11.44
C ALA A 31 -12.97 -7.14 11.25
N GLU A 32 -14.04 -7.00 12.02
CA GLU A 32 -15.25 -7.83 11.88
C GLU A 32 -15.95 -7.56 10.55
N THR A 33 -16.17 -6.29 10.19
CA THR A 33 -16.74 -5.89 8.90
C THR A 33 -15.91 -6.39 7.71
N TRP A 34 -14.58 -6.28 7.81
CA TRP A 34 -13.69 -6.77 6.76
C TRP A 34 -13.68 -8.30 6.68
N ALA A 35 -13.77 -9.00 7.82
CA ALA A 35 -13.89 -10.45 7.86
C ALA A 35 -15.21 -10.92 7.26
N GLU A 36 -16.33 -10.24 7.53
CA GLU A 36 -17.62 -10.52 6.88
C GLU A 36 -17.53 -10.35 5.36
N SER A 37 -16.87 -9.28 4.89
CA SER A 37 -16.68 -9.04 3.46
C SER A 37 -15.77 -10.05 2.78
N ALA A 38 -14.78 -10.60 3.49
CA ALA A 38 -13.78 -11.49 2.93
C ALA A 38 -14.14 -12.98 3.06
N TRP A 39 -14.91 -13.35 4.08
CA TRP A 39 -15.21 -14.75 4.42
C TRP A 39 -16.70 -15.05 4.51
N GLY A 40 -17.56 -14.05 4.36
CA GLY A 40 -18.99 -14.14 4.62
C GLY A 40 -19.33 -14.08 6.11
N VAL A 41 -20.59 -13.77 6.43
CA VAL A 41 -21.09 -13.64 7.82
C VAL A 41 -20.85 -14.92 8.63
N ASP A 42 -21.09 -16.09 8.02
CA ASP A 42 -20.88 -17.38 8.68
C ASP A 42 -19.38 -17.76 8.81
N GLY A 43 -18.49 -17.04 8.12
CA GLY A 43 -17.04 -17.21 8.15
C GLY A 43 -16.34 -16.36 9.22
N VAL A 44 -17.07 -15.51 9.94
CA VAL A 44 -16.51 -14.70 11.03
C VAL A 44 -16.25 -15.57 12.25
N ASN A 45 -14.97 -15.67 12.63
CA ASN A 45 -14.49 -16.41 13.79
C ASN A 45 -13.14 -15.85 14.25
N ASP A 46 -12.60 -16.37 15.34
CA ASP A 46 -11.34 -15.89 15.93
C ASP A 46 -10.18 -15.90 14.93
N GLN A 47 -10.15 -16.86 14.00
CA GLN A 47 -9.08 -16.97 13.01
C GLN A 47 -9.23 -15.90 11.91
N SER A 48 -10.42 -15.67 11.37
CA SER A 48 -10.62 -14.64 10.34
C SER A 48 -10.40 -13.23 10.91
N LEU A 49 -10.85 -12.97 12.14
CA LEU A 49 -10.56 -11.72 12.86
C LEU A 49 -9.05 -11.52 13.11
N ALA A 50 -8.33 -12.57 13.50
CA ALA A 50 -6.88 -12.51 13.66
C ALA A 50 -6.15 -12.25 12.33
N MET A 51 -6.67 -12.79 11.22
CA MET A 51 -6.12 -12.57 9.88
C MET A 51 -6.31 -11.12 9.42
N GLU A 52 -7.48 -10.53 9.69
CA GLU A 52 -7.73 -9.11 9.41
C GLU A 52 -6.89 -8.19 10.30
N ALA A 53 -6.70 -8.52 11.57
CA ALA A 53 -5.80 -7.78 12.44
C ALA A 53 -4.35 -7.83 11.93
N LEU A 54 -3.90 -8.99 11.44
CA LEU A 54 -2.59 -9.16 10.83
C LEU A 54 -2.45 -8.36 9.52
N PHE A 55 -3.48 -8.34 8.68
CA PHE A 55 -3.50 -7.54 7.45
C PHE A 55 -3.40 -6.05 7.77
N GLY A 56 -4.21 -5.57 8.72
CA GLY A 56 -4.15 -4.21 9.21
C GLY A 56 -2.77 -3.84 9.77
N LEU A 57 -2.14 -4.74 10.52
CA LEU A 57 -0.78 -4.56 11.03
C LEU A 57 0.26 -4.43 9.91
N PHE A 58 0.20 -5.29 8.88
CA PHE A 58 1.11 -5.20 7.73
C PHE A 58 0.93 -3.89 6.96
N MET A 59 -0.31 -3.47 6.72
CA MET A 59 -0.62 -2.20 6.06
C MET A 59 -0.11 -1.00 6.87
N ALA A 60 -0.30 -1.01 8.19
CA ALA A 60 0.26 0.00 9.07
C ALA A 60 1.80 0.01 9.05
N GLY A 61 2.42 -1.17 9.03
CA GLY A 61 3.86 -1.34 8.88
C GLY A 61 4.40 -0.78 7.56
N PHE A 62 3.73 -1.05 6.43
CA PHE A 62 4.06 -0.45 5.13
C PHE A 62 3.93 1.07 5.18
N GLY A 63 2.88 1.58 5.84
CA GLY A 63 2.69 3.01 6.07
C GLY A 63 3.86 3.65 6.81
N ALA A 64 4.23 3.08 7.95
CA ALA A 64 5.36 3.54 8.76
C ALA A 64 6.69 3.50 8.01
N MET A 65 6.95 2.44 7.24
CA MET A 65 8.16 2.35 6.39
C MET A 65 8.16 3.39 5.28
N GLY A 66 7.01 3.68 4.66
CA GLY A 66 6.87 4.75 3.67
C GLY A 66 7.23 6.11 4.26
N LEU A 67 6.73 6.43 5.46
CA LEU A 67 7.08 7.65 6.18
C LEU A 67 8.57 7.68 6.55
N ALA A 68 9.14 6.58 7.00
CA ALA A 68 10.58 6.49 7.27
C ALA A 68 11.40 6.80 6.00
N CYS A 69 11.03 6.26 4.84
CA CYS A 69 11.68 6.56 3.57
C CYS A 69 11.57 8.05 3.19
N ALA A 70 10.46 8.71 3.50
CA ALA A 70 10.28 10.14 3.24
C ALA A 70 11.24 11.04 4.03
N PHE A 71 11.54 10.68 5.27
CA PHE A 71 12.28 11.54 6.20
C PHE A 71 13.74 11.13 6.41
N VAL A 72 14.08 9.85 6.17
CA VAL A 72 15.44 9.32 6.35
C VAL A 72 16.25 9.36 5.05
N LEU A 73 15.62 9.06 3.91
CA LEU A 73 16.31 9.07 2.61
C LEU A 73 16.32 10.48 2.01
N SER A 74 17.29 10.75 1.13
CA SER A 74 17.37 12.02 0.41
C SER A 74 18.06 11.86 -0.95
N GLY A 75 17.82 12.82 -1.86
CA GLY A 75 18.44 12.86 -3.19
C GLY A 75 18.18 11.60 -4.04
N SER A 76 19.19 11.17 -4.80
CA SER A 76 19.09 10.04 -5.74
C SER A 76 18.73 8.72 -5.05
N SER A 77 19.15 8.49 -3.79
CA SER A 77 18.80 7.25 -3.08
C SER A 77 17.31 7.17 -2.79
N GLN A 78 16.70 8.27 -2.33
CA GLN A 78 15.25 8.34 -2.12
C GLN A 78 14.48 8.11 -3.44
N ALA A 79 14.93 8.71 -4.54
CA ALA A 79 14.29 8.56 -5.83
C ALA A 79 14.35 7.10 -6.36
N LYS A 80 15.54 6.48 -6.31
CA LYS A 80 15.70 5.07 -6.73
C LYS A 80 14.89 4.13 -5.86
N PHE A 81 14.85 4.38 -4.55
CA PHE A 81 14.05 3.58 -3.64
C PHE A 81 12.55 3.78 -3.87
N ALA A 82 12.09 5.00 -4.18
CA ALA A 82 10.69 5.28 -4.51
C ALA A 82 10.24 4.48 -5.74
N MET A 83 11.07 4.50 -6.79
CA MET A 83 10.83 3.76 -8.03
C MET A 83 10.73 2.25 -7.78
N ALA A 84 11.71 1.69 -7.06
CA ALA A 84 11.74 0.26 -6.77
C ALA A 84 10.58 -0.15 -5.85
N ASN A 85 10.38 0.58 -4.74
CA ASN A 85 9.35 0.27 -3.75
C ASN A 85 7.95 0.34 -4.35
N GLY A 86 7.63 1.40 -5.09
CA GLY A 86 6.32 1.52 -5.75
C GLY A 86 6.06 0.35 -6.71
N SER A 87 7.05 0.00 -7.54
CA SER A 87 6.93 -1.10 -8.50
C SER A 87 6.76 -2.47 -7.84
N ILE A 88 7.56 -2.74 -6.80
CA ILE A 88 7.50 -3.99 -6.04
C ILE A 88 6.17 -4.13 -5.32
N MET A 89 5.69 -3.06 -4.68
CA MET A 89 4.40 -3.07 -3.99
C MET A 89 3.22 -3.28 -4.95
N MET A 90 3.24 -2.67 -6.14
CA MET A 90 2.22 -2.96 -7.16
C MET A 90 2.24 -4.42 -7.58
N ALA A 91 3.42 -5.00 -7.82
CA ALA A 91 3.56 -6.42 -8.13
C ALA A 91 3.06 -7.32 -6.98
N PHE A 92 3.37 -6.95 -5.73
CA PHE A 92 2.87 -7.64 -4.55
C PHE A 92 1.33 -7.66 -4.50
N PHE A 93 0.67 -6.52 -4.74
CA PHE A 93 -0.80 -6.48 -4.78
C PHE A 93 -1.38 -7.35 -5.91
N LEU A 94 -0.76 -7.39 -7.09
CA LEU A 94 -1.20 -8.30 -8.16
C LEU A 94 -1.08 -9.77 -7.75
N VAL A 95 0.06 -10.14 -7.16
CA VAL A 95 0.30 -11.52 -6.69
C VAL A 95 -0.68 -11.88 -5.59
N MET A 96 -0.96 -10.96 -4.66
CA MET A 96 -1.93 -11.17 -3.58
C MET A 96 -3.32 -11.50 -4.15
N PHE A 97 -3.79 -10.78 -5.17
CA PHE A 97 -5.06 -11.05 -5.83
C PHE A 97 -5.13 -12.43 -6.48
N VAL A 98 -4.04 -12.89 -7.09
CA VAL A 98 -3.97 -14.21 -7.70
C VAL A 98 -3.93 -15.31 -6.64
N VAL A 99 -3.12 -15.14 -5.60
CA VAL A 99 -2.90 -16.17 -4.59
C VAL A 99 -4.09 -16.32 -3.65
N LEU A 100 -4.69 -15.22 -3.19
CA LEU A 100 -5.82 -15.27 -2.26
C LEU A 100 -7.16 -15.60 -2.94
N GLY A 101 -7.31 -15.30 -4.24
CA GLY A 101 -8.54 -15.63 -4.97
C GLY A 101 -8.88 -17.13 -4.97
N ASP A 102 -7.87 -17.99 -4.82
CA ASP A 102 -8.04 -19.45 -4.79
C ASP A 102 -8.17 -20.02 -3.37
N THR A 103 -8.08 -19.21 -2.30
CA THR A 103 -8.11 -19.70 -0.91
C THR A 103 -9.49 -19.68 -0.26
N GLY A 104 -10.53 -19.32 -1.03
CA GLY A 104 -11.86 -19.02 -0.48
C GLY A 104 -11.95 -17.66 0.21
N TYR A 105 -10.92 -16.80 0.05
CA TYR A 105 -10.95 -15.40 0.45
C TYR A 105 -11.60 -14.59 -0.67
N GLU A 106 -12.70 -13.90 -0.36
CA GLU A 106 -13.39 -13.02 -1.30
C GLU A 106 -12.60 -11.72 -1.47
N MET A 107 -11.76 -11.71 -2.51
CA MET A 107 -11.02 -10.52 -2.88
C MET A 107 -11.97 -9.38 -3.27
N PRO A 108 -11.75 -8.14 -2.81
CA PRO A 108 -12.47 -6.98 -3.30
C PRO A 108 -12.35 -6.89 -4.83
N GLY A 109 -13.42 -6.47 -5.51
CA GLY A 109 -13.39 -6.36 -6.98
C GLY A 109 -12.25 -5.48 -7.48
N VAL A 110 -11.78 -5.71 -8.72
CA VAL A 110 -10.58 -5.06 -9.31
C VAL A 110 -10.56 -3.53 -9.21
N VAL A 111 -11.73 -2.88 -9.09
CA VAL A 111 -11.87 -1.43 -8.88
C VAL A 111 -11.17 -0.97 -7.60
N TRP A 112 -11.09 -1.81 -6.57
CA TRP A 112 -10.38 -1.53 -5.32
C TRP A 112 -8.86 -1.44 -5.47
N LEU A 113 -8.30 -1.94 -6.58
CA LEU A 113 -6.88 -1.75 -6.91
C LEU A 113 -6.59 -0.34 -7.44
N ILE A 114 -7.60 0.43 -7.86
CA ILE A 114 -7.37 1.75 -8.46
C ILE A 114 -6.65 2.69 -7.49
N PRO A 115 -7.13 2.94 -6.26
CA PRO A 115 -6.44 3.84 -5.33
C PRO A 115 -4.98 3.44 -5.03
N PRO A 116 -4.66 2.19 -4.61
CA PRO A 116 -3.27 1.83 -4.32
C PRO A 116 -2.39 1.92 -5.57
N PHE A 117 -2.88 1.57 -6.76
CA PHE A 117 -2.08 1.67 -7.99
C PHE A 117 -1.87 3.12 -8.43
N LEU A 118 -2.82 4.03 -8.19
CA LEU A 118 -2.61 5.45 -8.41
C LEU A 118 -1.52 6.01 -7.49
N PHE A 119 -1.55 5.66 -6.20
CA PHE A 119 -0.55 6.12 -5.25
C PHE A 119 0.84 5.54 -5.54
N LEU A 120 0.92 4.21 -5.71
CA LEU A 120 2.18 3.52 -5.97
C LEU A 120 2.73 3.81 -7.37
N GLY A 121 1.86 3.99 -8.37
CA GLY A 121 2.24 4.45 -9.71
C GLY A 121 2.78 5.88 -9.68
N GLY A 122 2.16 6.75 -8.89
CA GLY A 122 2.67 8.10 -8.66
C GLY A 122 4.02 8.11 -7.93
N LEU A 123 4.19 7.28 -6.90
CA LEU A 123 5.48 7.08 -6.22
C LEU A 123 6.56 6.54 -7.17
N THR A 124 6.21 5.58 -8.02
CA THR A 124 7.12 5.00 -9.00
C THR A 124 7.56 6.05 -10.01
N THR A 125 6.62 6.83 -10.52
CA THR A 125 6.86 7.93 -11.45
C THR A 125 7.72 9.02 -10.82
N ALA A 126 7.44 9.39 -9.57
CA ALA A 126 8.23 10.33 -8.80
C ALA A 126 9.69 9.88 -8.66
N GLY A 127 9.89 8.61 -8.33
CA GLY A 127 11.22 8.01 -8.27
C GLY A 127 11.94 8.02 -9.62
N TYR A 128 11.25 7.62 -10.69
CA TYR A 128 11.81 7.58 -12.04
C TYR A 128 12.29 8.96 -12.52
N LEU A 129 11.49 10.01 -12.27
CA LEU A 129 11.81 11.38 -12.71
C LEU A 129 13.02 11.99 -12.00
N HIS A 130 13.38 11.52 -10.80
CA HIS A 130 14.44 12.09 -9.95
C HIS A 130 15.63 11.13 -9.74
N LYS A 131 15.63 9.94 -10.36
CA LYS A 131 16.62 8.89 -10.09
C LYS A 131 18.06 9.30 -10.41
N ASP A 132 18.24 10.19 -11.38
CA ASP A 132 19.56 10.60 -11.87
C ASP A 132 20.10 11.88 -11.19
N GLY A 133 19.39 12.41 -10.19
CA GLY A 133 19.86 13.56 -9.39
C GLY A 133 19.45 14.94 -9.91
N GLU A 134 18.50 15.02 -10.85
CA GLU A 134 17.81 16.25 -11.25
C GLU A 134 16.38 16.30 -10.72
#